data_AF-A0A2V5MWS7-F1
#
_entry.id   AF-A0A2V5MWS7-F1
#
_cell.length_a   1.000
_cell.length_b   1.000
_cell.length_c   1.000
_cell.angle_alpha   90.00
_cell.angle_beta   90.00
_cell.angle_gamma   90.00
#
_symmetry.space_group_name_H-M   'P 1'
#
loop_
_entity.id
_entity.type
_entity.pdbx_description
1 polymer ?
#
loop_
_entity_poly.entity_id
_entity_poly.type
_entity_poly.pdbx_seq_one_letter_code
_entity_poly.pdbx_strand_id
1 'polypeptide(L)' 'MMMNVVKLPADVECIDDAALFIWRPRGVLDEPLVNRILAFVADREAKFGKPFNRFTDMSALSAVELTFKYVFHIALYRRL' A
#
# COMPACT_ATOMS: atom_id res chain seq x y z
N MET A 1 -17.71 19.00 5.48
CA MET A 1 -16.66 18.77 4.47
C MET A 1 -16.98 17.45 3.79
N MET A 2 -17.56 17.47 2.59
CA MET A 2 -17.84 16.24 1.83
C MET A 2 -16.51 15.73 1.28
N MET A 3 -15.99 14.66 1.90
CA MET A 3 -14.84 13.94 1.35
C MET A 3 -15.30 13.29 0.04
N ASN A 4 -14.70 13.71 -1.08
CA ASN A 4 -14.86 13.02 -2.36
C ASN A 4 -14.62 11.52 -2.15
N VAL A 5 -15.61 10.69 -2.49
CA VAL A 5 -15.51 9.23 -2.42
C VAL A 5 -14.51 8.77 -3.48
N VAL A 6 -13.22 8.85 -3.16
CA VAL A 6 -12.19 8.26 -4.00
C VAL A 6 -12.38 6.76 -3.90
N LYS A 7 -12.71 6.12 -5.03
CA LYS A 7 -12.88 4.68 -5.12
C LYS A 7 -11.56 4.01 -4.68
N LEU A 8 -11.56 3.39 -3.51
CA LEU A 8 -10.41 2.65 -3.02
C LEU A 8 -10.20 1.40 -3.89
N PRO A 9 -8.95 0.94 -4.05
CA PRO A 9 -8.71 -0.40 -4.58
C PRO A 9 -9.54 -1.44 -3.81
N ALA A 10 -9.97 -2.51 -4.49
CA ALA A 10 -10.87 -3.51 -3.91
C ALA A 10 -10.26 -4.26 -2.71
N ASP A 11 -8.93 -4.25 -2.60
CA ASP A 11 -8.13 -4.82 -1.54
C ASP A 11 -7.73 -3.81 -0.46
N VAL A 12 -8.31 -2.61 -0.46
CA VAL A 12 -8.00 -1.54 0.51
C VAL A 12 -9.21 -1.13 1.31
N GLU A 13 -9.05 -1.13 2.62
CA GLU A 13 -9.99 -0.58 3.59
C GLU A 13 -9.38 0.64 4.29
N CYS A 14 -10.21 1.65 4.58
CA CYS A 14 -9.82 2.83 5.34
C CYS A 14 -10.62 2.90 6.64
N ILE A 15 -9.92 3.02 7.77
CA ILE A 15 -10.48 3.29 9.09
C ILE A 15 -10.15 4.75 9.43
N ASP A 16 -11.09 5.65 9.18
CA ASP A 16 -10.86 7.10 9.26
C ASP A 16 -10.46 7.56 10.67
N ASP A 17 -11.12 7.05 11.71
CA ASP A 17 -10.86 7.40 13.11
C ASP A 17 -9.42 7.08 13.56
N ALA A 18 -8.80 6.08 12.94
CA ALA A 18 -7.43 5.66 13.23
C ALA A 18 -6.41 6.20 12.20
N ALA A 19 -6.86 6.96 11.20
CA ALA A 19 -6.07 7.31 10.02
C ALA A 19 -5.32 6.09 9.44
N LEU A 20 -6.00 4.94 9.39
CA LEU A 20 -5.41 3.64 9.09
C LEU A 20 -5.91 3.12 7.74
N PHE A 21 -4.97 2.81 6.84
CA PHE A 21 -5.24 2.03 5.64
C PHE A 21 -4.81 0.58 5.84
N ILE A 22 -5.75 -0.33 5.59
CA ILE A 22 -5.53 -1.78 5.64
C ILE A 22 -5.52 -2.33 4.22
N TRP A 23 -4.41 -2.95 3.83
CA TRP A 23 -4.24 -3.65 2.57
C TRP A 23 -4.42 -5.16 2.75
N ARG A 24 -5.24 -5.80 1.91
CA ARG A 24 -5.45 -7.25 1.91
C ARG A 24 -5.21 -7.85 0.51
N PRO A 25 -3.98 -7.78 0.00
CA PRO A 25 -3.64 -8.35 -1.29
C PRO A 25 -3.91 -9.86 -1.30
N ARG A 26 -4.26 -10.38 -2.47
CA ARG A 26 -4.56 -11.80 -2.68
C ARG A 26 -3.72 -12.34 -3.82
N GLY A 27 -3.40 -13.63 -3.76
CA GLY A 27 -2.60 -14.29 -4.80
C GLY A 27 -1.10 -14.07 -4.61
N VAL A 28 -0.37 -13.80 -5.69
CA VAL A 28 1.08 -13.67 -5.65
C VAL A 28 1.48 -12.23 -5.36
N LEU A 29 2.39 -12.04 -4.40
CA LEU A 29 3.05 -10.76 -4.18
C LEU A 29 4.24 -10.62 -5.15
N ASP A 30 4.00 -9.94 -6.27
CA ASP A 30 4.97 -9.66 -7.31
C ASP A 30 5.34 -8.17 -7.39
N GLU A 31 6.35 -7.83 -8.20
CA GLU A 31 6.80 -6.44 -8.37
C GLU A 31 5.66 -5.51 -8.86
N PRO A 32 4.82 -5.89 -9.85
CA PRO A 32 3.65 -5.10 -10.23
C PRO A 32 2.70 -4.78 -9.08
N LEU A 33 2.38 -5.75 -8.22
CA LEU A 33 1.50 -5.53 -7.07
C LEU A 33 2.15 -4.59 -6.06
N VAL A 34 3.42 -4.79 -5.73
CA VAL A 34 4.15 -3.89 -4.82
C VAL A 34 4.21 -2.46 -5.39
N ASN A 35 4.47 -2.30 -6.69
CA ASN A 35 4.48 -0.99 -7.34
C ASN A 35 3.12 -0.27 -7.25
N ARG A 36 2.00 -0.99 -7.38
CA ARG A 36 0.66 -0.40 -7.19
C ARG A 36 0.43 0.08 -5.77
N ILE A 37 0.86 -0.71 -4.77
CA ILE A 37 0.77 -0.33 -3.36
C ILE A 37 1.59 0.95 -3.11
N LEU A 38 2.82 1.01 -3.62
CA LEU A 38 3.69 2.18 -3.47
C LEU A 38 3.11 3.44 -4.12
N ALA A 39 2.59 3.33 -5.34
CA ALA A 39 1.95 4.44 -6.04
C ALA A 39 0.73 4.98 -5.27
N PHE A 40 -0.10 4.09 -4.72
CA PHE A 40 -1.21 4.51 -3.87
C PHE A 40 -0.73 5.21 -2.60
N VAL A 41 0.28 4.67 -1.91
CA VAL A 41 0.78 5.28 -0.68
C VAL A 41 1.33 6.69 -0.97
N ALA A 42 2.12 6.86 -2.04
CA ALA A 42 2.64 8.16 -2.45
C ALA A 42 1.51 9.17 -2.76
N ASP A 43 0.49 8.76 -3.53
CA ASP A 43 -0.68 9.60 -3.83
C ASP A 43 -1.43 10.03 -2.56
N ARG A 44 -1.63 9.11 -1.62
CA ARG A 44 -2.33 9.40 -0.37
C ARG A 44 -1.51 10.29 0.57
N GLU A 45 -0.22 10.02 0.75
CA GLU A 45 0.66 10.85 1.59
C GLU A 45 0.75 12.28 1.01
N ALA A 46 0.84 12.42 -0.31
CA ALA A 46 0.81 13.73 -0.99
C ALA A 46 -0.51 14.47 -0.77
N LYS A 47 -1.66 13.78 -0.84
CA LYS A 47 -2.99 14.38 -0.63
C LYS A 47 -3.24 14.77 0.83
N PHE A 48 -2.79 13.96 1.78
CA PHE A 48 -2.97 14.25 3.20
C PHE A 48 -1.95 15.24 3.74
N GLY A 49 -0.83 15.46 3.03
CA GLY A 49 0.28 16.30 3.47
C GLY A 49 1.03 15.73 4.67
N LYS A 50 0.76 14.47 5.04
CA LYS A 50 1.37 13.78 6.18
C LYS A 50 1.35 12.27 6.00
N PRO A 51 2.26 11.52 6.66
CA PRO A 51 2.15 10.08 6.76
C PRO A 51 0.87 9.64 7.47
N PHE A 52 0.43 8.41 7.19
CA PHE A 52 -0.73 7.76 7.81
C PHE A 52 -0.38 6.36 8.32
N ASN A 53 -1.23 5.82 9.20
CA ASN A 53 -1.06 4.46 9.72
C ASN A 53 -1.38 3.44 8.63
N ARG A 54 -0.55 2.40 8.51
CA ARG A 54 -0.69 1.40 7.45
C ARG A 54 -0.48 -0.01 8.01
N PHE A 55 -1.34 -0.92 7.61
CA PHE A 55 -1.26 -2.34 7.92
C PHE A 55 -1.48 -3.15 6.64
N THR A 56 -0.73 -4.23 6.46
CA THR A 56 -0.90 -5.15 5.34
C THR A 56 -1.18 -6.54 5.89
N ASP A 57 -2.38 -7.03 5.63
CA ASP A 57 -2.77 -8.39 5.87
C ASP A 57 -2.29 -9.27 4.70
N MET A 58 -1.25 -10.05 4.96
CA MET A 58 -0.64 -10.95 3.98
C MET A 58 -1.23 -12.37 4.01
N SER A 59 -2.24 -12.63 4.85
CA SER A 59 -2.77 -13.99 5.08
C SER A 59 -3.40 -14.63 3.84
N ALA A 60 -3.89 -13.83 2.89
CA ALA A 60 -4.52 -14.30 1.65
C ALA A 60 -3.54 -14.42 0.46
N LEU A 61 -2.24 -14.23 0.70
CA LEU A 61 -1.21 -14.46 -0.33
C LEU A 61 -0.95 -15.95 -0.50
N SER A 62 -0.78 -16.37 -1.74
CA SER A 62 -0.40 -17.74 -2.10
C SER A 62 1.11 -17.89 -2.28
N ALA A 63 1.82 -16.82 -2.63
CA ALA A 63 3.28 -16.81 -2.80
C ALA A 63 3.86 -15.38 -2.73
N VAL A 64 5.17 -15.29 -2.58
CA VAL A 64 5.94 -14.06 -2.73
C VAL A 64 6.97 -14.28 -3.84
N GLU A 65 6.84 -13.53 -4.93
CA GLU A 65 7.68 -13.63 -6.12
C GLU A 65 8.38 -12.29 -6.36
N LEU A 66 9.38 -12.00 -5.53
CA LEU A 66 10.17 -10.78 -5.61
C LEU A 66 11.65 -11.13 -5.77
N THR A 67 12.33 -10.40 -6.65
CA THR A 67 13.78 -10.54 -6.77
C THR A 67 14.50 -9.84 -5.61
N PHE A 68 15.66 -10.37 -5.20
CA PHE A 68 16.50 -9.69 -4.20
C PHE A 68 16.81 -8.24 -4.61
N LYS A 69 17.14 -8.03 -5.90
CA LYS A 69 17.41 -6.70 -6.47
C LYS A 69 16.23 -5.74 -6.21
N TYR A 70 15.01 -6.19 -6.45
CA TYR A 70 13.82 -5.39 -6.24
C TYR A 70 13.57 -5.10 -4.76
N VAL A 71 13.70 -6.10 -3.88
CA VAL A 71 13.55 -5.90 -2.42
C VAL A 71 14.54 -4.84 -1.92
N PHE A 72 15.80 -4.89 -2.34
CA PHE A 72 16.79 -3.87 -1.98
C PHE A 72 16.44 -2.48 -2.55
N HIS A 73 15.98 -2.41 -3.80
CA HIS A 73 15.56 -1.16 -4.42
C HIS A 73 14.44 -0.48 -3.61
N ILE A 74 13.40 -1.23 -3.22
CA ILE A 74 12.27 -0.71 -2.43
C ILE A 74 12.67 -0.38 -0.99
N ALA A 75 13.50 -1.20 -0.35
CA ALA A 75 13.95 -0.93 1.02
C ALA A 75 14.72 0.40 1.14
N LEU A 76 15.45 0.79 0.09
CA LEU A 76 16.17 2.06 0.03
C LEU A 76 15.28 3.26 -0.32
N TYR A 77 14.17 3.04 -1.04
CA TYR A 77 13.27 4.09 -1.54
C TYR A 77 12.68 5.00 -0.44
N ARG A 78 12.56 4.52 0.81
CA ARG A 78 12.03 5.34 1.94
C ARG A 78 13.12 5.92 2.84
N ARG A 79 14.38 5.58 2.61
CA ARG A 79 15.52 6.02 3.43
C ARG A 79 16.29 7.16 2.77
N LEU A 80 16.41 7.12 1.45
CA LEU A 80 17.05 8.14 0.62
C LEU A 80 16.01 9.17 0.15
#